data_AF-A0A0B6AXF3-F1
#
_entry.id   AF-A0A0B6AXF3-F1
#
_cell.length_a   1.000
_cell.length_b   1.000
_cell.length_c   1.000
_cell.angle_alpha   90.00
_cell.angle_beta   90.00
_cell.angle_gamma   90.00
#
_symmetry.space_group_name_H-M   'P 1'
#
loop_
_entity.id
_entity.type
_entity.pdbx_description
1 polymer ?
#
loop_
_entity_poly.entity_id
_entity_poly.type
_entity_poly.pdbx_seq_one_letter_code
_entity_poly.pdbx_strand_id
1 'polypeptide(L)'
;MEWKSGFDKERELIFAIQRDLDVVTAILLLTGQITIIGVFVTPGAFRVSVGGPITGTSRIEGKDGNVGINIIIDMIDVFLAALLLNNQINVSGAFISSGRFTINVSGPIFGVPKTEPALSELNQSSQFFHRTVSKHFYVNPDLVEKFTKD
;
A
#
# COMPACT_ATOMS: atom_id res chain seq x y z
N MET A 1 -14.38 32.83 6.01
CA MET A 1 -13.28 32.08 6.66
C MET A 1 -13.04 30.87 5.80
N GLU A 2 -11.95 30.84 5.04
CA GLU A 2 -11.63 29.75 4.11
C GLU A 2 -11.08 28.59 4.95
N TRP A 3 -11.81 27.47 5.02
CA TRP A 3 -11.37 26.29 5.75
C TRP A 3 -10.30 25.58 4.91
N LYS A 4 -9.02 25.90 5.16
CA LYS A 4 -7.90 25.17 4.54
C LYS A 4 -7.93 23.73 5.06
N SER A 5 -8.03 22.78 4.15
CA SER A 5 -8.09 21.37 4.47
C SER A 5 -6.83 20.94 5.22
N GLY A 6 -6.98 20.46 6.44
CA GLY A 6 -5.86 20.08 7.30
C GLY A 6 -5.13 18.80 6.90
N PHE A 7 -5.41 18.21 5.73
CA PHE A 7 -5.02 16.83 5.38
C PHE A 7 -3.63 16.68 4.73
N ASP A 8 -2.86 17.75 4.58
CA ASP A 8 -1.54 17.68 3.93
C ASP A 8 -0.56 16.80 4.73
N LYS A 9 -0.62 16.90 6.07
CA LYS A 9 0.21 16.08 6.97
C LYS A 9 -0.17 14.59 6.90
N GLU A 10 -1.46 14.30 6.82
CA GLU A 10 -2.01 12.95 6.69
C GLU A 10 -1.63 12.35 5.33
N ARG A 11 -1.62 13.16 4.26
CA ARG A 11 -1.13 12.75 2.95
C ARG A 11 0.32 12.33 3.02
N GLU A 12 1.17 13.19 3.57
CA GLU A 12 2.61 12.90 3.74
C GLU A 12 2.85 11.64 4.58
N LEU A 13 2.11 11.48 5.69
CA LEU A 13 2.20 10.31 6.55
C LEU A 13 1.83 9.02 5.81
N ILE A 14 0.71 9.01 5.07
CA ILE A 14 0.28 7.83 4.32
C ILE A 14 1.32 7.47 3.25
N PHE A 15 1.88 8.47 2.55
CA PHE A 15 2.95 8.23 1.58
C PHE A 15 4.22 7.67 2.23
N ALA A 16 4.59 8.15 3.41
CA ALA A 16 5.72 7.62 4.16
C ALA A 16 5.50 6.15 4.53
N ILE A 17 4.31 5.80 5.05
CA ILE A 17 3.96 4.41 5.38
C ILE A 17 4.01 3.51 4.14
N GLN A 18 3.42 3.95 3.02
CA GLN A 18 3.46 3.19 1.77
C GLN A 18 4.90 2.97 1.30
N ARG A 19 5.74 3.99 1.41
CA ARG A 19 7.16 3.91 1.04
C ARG A 19 7.92 2.94 1.96
N ASP A 20 7.65 2.97 3.26
CA ASP A 20 8.27 2.06 4.21
C ASP A 20 7.89 0.60 3.90
N LEU A 21 6.62 0.35 3.54
CA LEU A 21 6.19 -0.96 3.07
C LEU A 21 6.97 -1.41 1.83
N ASP A 22 7.16 -0.54 0.85
CA ASP A 22 7.94 -0.87 -0.35
C ASP A 22 9.39 -1.25 -0.01
N VAL A 23 10.02 -0.47 0.88
CA VAL A 23 11.41 -0.69 1.31
C VAL A 23 11.53 -2.00 2.10
N VAL A 24 10.61 -2.26 3.03
CA VAL A 24 10.57 -3.51 3.79
C VAL A 24 10.36 -4.71 2.86
N THR A 25 9.40 -4.63 1.93
CA THR A 25 9.18 -5.68 0.93
C THR A 25 10.43 -5.92 0.07
N ALA A 26 11.14 -4.86 -0.34
CA ALA A 26 12.38 -4.99 -1.09
C ALA A 26 13.48 -5.69 -0.28
N ILE A 27 13.66 -5.34 1.00
CA ILE A 27 14.64 -6.00 1.88
C ILE A 27 14.28 -7.48 2.07
N LEU A 28 13.00 -7.80 2.25
CA LEU A 28 12.55 -9.18 2.40
C LEU A 28 12.79 -10.02 1.14
N LEU A 29 12.66 -9.42 -0.05
CA LEU A 29 13.02 -10.06 -1.32
C LEU A 29 14.53 -10.34 -1.39
N LEU A 30 15.36 -9.33 -1.11
CA LEU A 30 16.82 -9.44 -1.16
C LEU A 30 17.40 -10.43 -0.14
N THR A 31 16.69 -10.63 0.98
CA THR A 31 17.07 -11.59 2.03
C THR A 31 16.46 -12.97 1.84
N GLY A 32 15.64 -13.17 0.80
CA GLY A 32 14.96 -14.43 0.51
C GLY A 32 13.87 -14.81 1.52
N GLN A 33 13.44 -13.88 2.38
CA GLN A 33 12.34 -14.09 3.33
C GLN A 33 10.97 -14.11 2.64
N ILE A 34 10.87 -13.46 1.49
CA ILE A 34 9.79 -13.59 0.52
C ILE A 34 10.39 -13.72 -0.87
N THR A 35 9.66 -14.33 -1.78
CA THR A 35 10.03 -14.49 -3.19
C THR A 35 8.77 -14.39 -4.06
N ILE A 36 8.94 -14.24 -5.37
CA ILE A 36 7.83 -14.34 -6.32
C ILE A 36 7.09 -15.67 -6.17
N ILE A 37 5.77 -15.60 -5.96
CA ILE A 37 4.88 -16.76 -5.91
C ILE A 37 3.94 -16.91 -7.09
N GLY A 38 3.74 -15.83 -7.84
CA GLY A 38 2.91 -15.87 -9.03
C GLY A 38 2.69 -14.48 -9.61
N VAL A 39 2.14 -14.45 -10.82
CA VAL A 39 1.76 -13.24 -11.51
C VAL A 39 0.28 -13.31 -11.83
N PHE A 40 -0.47 -12.29 -11.40
CA PHE A 40 -1.88 -12.14 -11.69
C PHE A 40 -2.04 -11.15 -12.84
N VAL A 41 -2.56 -11.62 -13.97
CA VAL A 41 -2.77 -10.81 -15.17
C VAL A 41 -4.23 -10.38 -15.25
N THR A 42 -4.45 -9.10 -15.49
CA THR A 42 -5.73 -8.47 -15.76
C THR A 42 -5.65 -7.71 -17.09
N PRO A 43 -6.77 -7.39 -17.77
CA PRO A 43 -6.72 -6.62 -19.01
C PRO A 43 -5.96 -5.30 -18.82
N GLY A 44 -4.85 -5.14 -19.56
CA GLY A 44 -4.01 -3.94 -19.51
C GLY A 44 -3.06 -3.83 -18.33
N ALA A 45 -3.03 -4.80 -17.41
CA ALA A 45 -2.17 -4.72 -16.22
C ALA A 45 -1.81 -6.08 -15.62
N PHE A 46 -0.66 -6.18 -14.94
CA PHE A 46 -0.32 -7.36 -14.15
C PHE A 46 0.18 -6.97 -12.76
N ARG A 47 -0.03 -7.88 -11.79
CA ARG A 47 0.43 -7.75 -10.41
C ARG A 47 1.27 -8.95 -10.06
N VAL A 48 2.40 -8.72 -9.40
CA VAL A 48 3.24 -9.81 -8.92
C VAL A 48 2.89 -10.07 -7.46
N SER A 49 2.64 -11.32 -7.11
CA SER A 49 2.42 -11.73 -5.73
C SER A 49 3.71 -12.32 -5.19
N VAL A 50 4.10 -11.88 -4.01
CA VAL A 50 5.30 -12.34 -3.30
C VAL A 50 4.91 -12.92 -1.94
N GLY A 51 5.63 -13.95 -1.51
CA GLY A 51 5.40 -14.66 -0.25
C GLY A 51 6.58 -15.56 0.10
N GLY A 52 6.64 -16.04 1.34
CA GLY A 52 7.74 -16.88 1.80
C GLY A 52 7.65 -17.20 3.29
N PRO A 53 8.75 -17.65 3.92
CA PRO A 53 8.74 -18.14 5.30
C PRO A 53 8.08 -17.20 6.29
N ILE A 54 8.35 -15.89 6.19
CA ILE A 54 7.78 -14.88 7.09
C ILE A 54 6.27 -14.68 6.88
N THR A 55 5.75 -15.06 5.71
CA THR A 55 4.33 -14.95 5.38
C THR A 55 3.58 -16.28 5.49
N GLY A 56 4.22 -17.32 6.05
CA GLY A 56 3.61 -18.62 6.31
C GLY A 56 3.64 -19.58 5.11
N THR A 57 4.49 -19.33 4.10
CA THR A 57 4.69 -20.25 2.96
C THR A 57 6.15 -20.65 2.83
N SER A 58 6.44 -21.77 2.16
CA SER A 58 7.82 -22.05 1.77
C SER A 58 8.28 -21.11 0.66
N ARG A 59 9.59 -20.84 0.59
CA ARG A 59 10.20 -20.19 -0.57
C ARG A 59 10.01 -21.07 -1.81
N ILE A 60 9.75 -20.47 -2.96
CA ILE A 60 9.70 -21.19 -4.23
C ILE A 60 11.10 -21.51 -4.71
N GLU A 61 11.27 -22.74 -5.13
CA GLU A 61 12.53 -23.28 -5.60
C GLU A 61 12.28 -24.12 -6.85
N GLY A 62 13.32 -24.23 -7.68
CA GLY A 62 13.33 -25.11 -8.83
C GLY A 62 13.07 -26.55 -8.41
N LYS A 63 12.23 -27.24 -9.17
CA LYS A 63 11.96 -28.66 -8.96
C LYS A 63 13.28 -29.45 -8.96
N ASP A 64 13.37 -30.44 -8.06
CA ASP A 64 14.54 -31.30 -7.88
C ASP A 64 15.83 -30.54 -7.52
N GLY A 65 15.70 -29.34 -6.94
CA GLY A 65 16.84 -28.53 -6.50
C GLY A 65 17.63 -27.90 -7.65
N ASN A 66 16.98 -27.65 -8.80
CA ASN A 66 17.65 -27.07 -9.96
C ASN A 66 18.20 -25.67 -9.65
N VAL A 67 19.52 -25.58 -9.50
CA VAL A 67 20.26 -24.35 -9.17
C VAL A 67 20.06 -23.27 -10.22
N GLY A 68 19.96 -23.63 -11.51
CA GLY A 68 19.74 -22.67 -12.58
C GLY A 68 18.39 -21.96 -12.47
N ILE A 69 17.33 -22.70 -12.09
CA ILE A 69 16.01 -22.11 -11.85
C ILE A 69 16.03 -21.22 -10.61
N ASN A 70 16.71 -21.64 -9.54
CA ASN A 70 16.85 -20.83 -8.33
C ASN A 70 17.54 -19.48 -8.61
N ILE A 71 18.59 -19.48 -9.44
CA ILE A 71 19.25 -18.23 -9.86
C ILE A 71 18.29 -17.33 -10.63
N ILE A 72 17.42 -17.89 -11.49
CA ILE A 72 16.41 -17.10 -12.22
C ILE A 72 15.40 -16.48 -11.25
N ILE A 73 14.93 -17.24 -10.27
CA ILE A 73 14.01 -16.75 -9.22
C ILE A 73 14.69 -15.60 -8.44
N ASP A 74 15.94 -15.79 -8.02
CA ASP A 74 16.68 -14.76 -7.29
C ASP A 74 16.91 -13.49 -8.13
N MET A 75 17.16 -13.63 -9.44
CA MET A 75 17.25 -12.48 -10.35
C MET A 75 15.92 -11.72 -10.44
N ILE A 76 14.79 -12.42 -10.46
CA ILE A 76 13.46 -11.79 -10.45
C ILE A 76 13.24 -11.04 -9.13
N ASP A 77 13.60 -11.65 -8.00
CA ASP A 77 13.45 -11.03 -6.68
C ASP A 77 14.30 -9.75 -6.56
N VAL A 78 15.56 -9.80 -7.00
CA VAL A 78 16.45 -8.63 -7.06
C VAL A 78 15.89 -7.55 -7.98
N PHE A 79 15.35 -7.93 -9.14
CA PHE A 79 14.74 -6.99 -10.07
C PHE A 79 13.52 -6.29 -9.46
N LEU A 80 12.63 -7.05 -8.83
CA LEU A 80 11.45 -6.49 -8.13
C LEU A 80 11.86 -5.57 -6.97
N ALA A 81 12.86 -5.97 -6.19
CA ALA A 81 13.39 -5.15 -5.11
C ALA A 81 13.96 -3.82 -5.64
N ALA A 82 14.72 -3.84 -6.74
CA ALA A 82 15.22 -2.63 -7.37
C ALA A 82 14.09 -1.70 -7.85
N LEU A 83 13.00 -2.26 -8.40
CA LEU A 83 11.86 -1.46 -8.83
C LEU A 83 11.11 -0.82 -7.64
N LEU A 84 10.93 -1.54 -6.54
CA LEU A 84 10.36 -1.02 -5.29
C LEU A 84 11.24 0.12 -4.74
N LEU A 85 12.55 -0.10 -4.63
CA LEU A 85 13.49 0.91 -4.15
C LEU A 85 13.56 2.14 -5.06
N ASN A 86 13.29 2.02 -6.36
CA ASN A 86 13.23 3.14 -7.29
C ASN A 86 11.82 3.74 -7.46
N ASN A 87 10.85 3.34 -6.65
CA ASN A 87 9.46 3.84 -6.68
C ASN A 87 8.78 3.66 -8.05
N GLN A 88 9.22 2.64 -8.81
CA GLN A 88 8.65 2.26 -10.11
C GLN A 88 7.42 1.36 -9.95
N ILE A 89 7.42 0.57 -8.87
CA ILE A 89 6.29 -0.22 -8.38
C ILE A 89 6.14 0.02 -6.88
N ASN A 90 4.96 -0.30 -6.36
CA ASN A 90 4.61 -0.17 -4.96
C ASN A 90 3.86 -1.42 -4.49
N VAL A 91 3.83 -1.62 -3.17
CA VAL A 91 2.92 -2.55 -2.51
C VAL A 91 1.49 -2.05 -2.72
N SER A 92 0.74 -2.82 -3.51
CA SER A 92 -0.66 -2.53 -3.86
C SER A 92 -1.66 -3.12 -2.86
N GLY A 93 -1.23 -4.04 -2.02
CA GLY A 93 -2.07 -4.68 -1.00
C GLY A 93 -1.51 -6.02 -0.53
N ALA A 94 -2.24 -6.65 0.39
CA ALA A 94 -1.93 -7.99 0.87
C ALA A 94 -3.17 -8.88 0.80
N PHE A 95 -2.98 -10.15 0.47
CA PHE A 95 -4.02 -11.16 0.54
C PHE A 95 -3.78 -12.05 1.77
N ILE A 96 -4.78 -12.13 2.64
CA ILE A 96 -4.69 -12.90 3.89
C ILE A 96 -5.55 -14.15 3.77
N SER A 97 -5.00 -15.29 4.17
CA SER A 97 -5.65 -16.59 4.23
C SER A 97 -5.38 -17.26 5.58
N SER A 98 -5.98 -18.43 5.81
CA SER A 98 -5.77 -19.18 7.06
C SER A 98 -4.31 -19.62 7.17
N GLY A 99 -3.56 -18.98 8.07
CA GLY A 99 -2.16 -19.31 8.38
C GLY A 99 -1.11 -18.77 7.41
N ARG A 100 -1.50 -17.94 6.43
CA ARG A 100 -0.57 -17.35 5.46
C ARG A 100 -1.08 -16.04 4.90
N PHE A 101 -0.17 -15.20 4.43
CA PHE A 101 -0.51 -14.04 3.62
C PHE A 101 0.46 -13.88 2.46
N THR A 102 0.08 -13.07 1.47
CA THR A 102 0.93 -12.72 0.33
C THR A 102 0.83 -11.22 0.10
N ILE A 103 1.88 -10.64 -0.46
CA ILE A 103 1.95 -9.21 -0.75
C ILE A 103 1.88 -9.05 -2.27
N ASN A 104 1.03 -8.15 -2.74
CA ASN A 104 0.93 -7.84 -4.16
C ASN A 104 1.70 -6.56 -4.46
N VAL A 105 2.68 -6.65 -5.36
CA VAL A 105 3.47 -5.52 -5.84
C VAL A 105 3.10 -5.21 -7.29
N SER A 106 2.90 -3.93 -7.58
CA SER A 106 2.55 -3.45 -8.91
C SER A 106 2.80 -1.96 -9.06
N GLY A 107 2.81 -1.45 -10.29
CA GLY A 107 2.90 -0.02 -10.53
C GLY A 107 2.68 0.36 -11.99
N PRO A 108 2.96 1.62 -12.34
CA PRO A 108 2.69 2.16 -13.68
C PRO A 108 3.36 1.34 -14.80
N ILE A 109 4.58 0.86 -14.56
CA ILE A 109 5.31 0.02 -15.52
C ILE A 109 4.63 -1.33 -15.80
N PHE A 110 3.75 -1.78 -14.91
CA PHE A 110 2.94 -2.99 -15.05
C PHE A 110 1.48 -2.67 -15.43
N GLY A 111 1.19 -1.43 -15.84
CA GLY A 111 -0.15 -1.01 -16.26
C GLY A 111 -1.12 -0.68 -15.12
N VAL A 112 -0.66 -0.67 -13.87
CA VAL A 112 -1.49 -0.27 -12.71
C VAL A 112 -1.17 1.17 -12.33
N PRO A 113 -2.16 2.09 -12.34
CA PRO A 113 -1.96 3.45 -11.87
C PRO A 113 -1.43 3.49 -10.44
N LYS A 114 -0.62 4.48 -10.12
CA LYS A 114 -0.13 4.67 -8.75
C LYS A 114 -1.30 4.96 -7.82
N THR A 115 -1.37 4.24 -6.70
CA THR A 115 -2.40 4.47 -5.69
C THR A 115 -2.14 5.80 -4.98
N GLU A 116 -3.07 6.74 -5.07
CA GLU A 116 -3.04 7.98 -4.30
C GLU A 116 -3.99 7.89 -3.10
N PRO A 117 -3.65 8.50 -1.95
CA PRO A 117 -4.57 8.61 -0.83
C PRO A 117 -5.85 9.36 -1.23
N ALA A 118 -7.03 8.81 -0.94
CA ALA A 118 -8.34 9.38 -1.25
C ALA A 118 -8.73 10.59 -0.34
N LEU A 119 -7.75 11.42 0.04
CA LEU A 119 -7.93 12.53 0.98
C LEU A 119 -8.72 13.70 0.36
N SER A 120 -8.69 13.85 -0.96
CA SER A 120 -9.45 14.89 -1.68
C SER A 120 -10.96 14.70 -1.52
N GLU A 121 -11.43 13.46 -1.60
CA GLU A 121 -12.85 13.10 -1.45
C GLU A 121 -13.33 13.30 0.00
N LEU A 122 -12.50 12.93 0.97
CA LEU A 122 -12.76 13.16 2.40
C LEU A 122 -12.86 14.65 2.73
N ASN A 123 -11.99 15.47 2.13
CA ASN A 123 -12.06 16.92 2.28
C ASN A 123 -13.36 17.50 1.72
N GLN A 124 -13.76 17.10 0.51
CA GLN A 124 -15.03 17.53 -0.08
C GLN A 124 -16.24 17.12 0.78
N SER A 125 -16.25 15.88 1.26
CA SER A 125 -17.30 15.37 2.15
C SER A 125 -17.35 16.14 3.48
N SER A 126 -16.19 16.40 4.09
CA SER A 126 -16.08 17.21 5.31
C SER A 126 -16.62 18.63 5.12
N GLN A 127 -16.25 19.29 4.03
CA GLN A 127 -16.77 20.63 3.71
C GLN A 127 -18.28 20.63 3.48
N PHE A 128 -18.80 19.61 2.78
CA PHE A 128 -20.24 19.46 2.53
C PHE A 128 -21.01 19.23 3.84
N PHE A 129 -20.52 18.34 4.71
CA PHE A 129 -21.08 18.10 6.03
C PHE A 129 -21.09 19.39 6.86
N HIS A 130 -19.94 20.06 6.97
CA HIS A 130 -19.82 21.30 7.74
C HIS A 130 -20.79 22.37 7.23
N ARG A 131 -20.89 22.56 5.91
CA ARG A 131 -21.83 23.51 5.30
C ARG A 131 -23.29 23.15 5.61
N THR A 132 -23.62 21.86 5.58
CA THR A 132 -25.00 21.40 5.84
C THR A 132 -25.38 21.62 7.30
N VAL A 133 -24.50 21.21 8.22
CA VAL A 133 -24.73 21.35 9.67
C VAL A 133 -24.77 22.82 10.06
N SER A 134 -23.78 23.63 9.68
CA SER A 134 -23.74 25.06 10.02
C SER A 134 -24.92 25.86 9.48
N LYS A 135 -25.50 25.46 8.34
CA LYS A 135 -26.66 26.13 7.76
C LYS A 135 -27.98 25.79 8.46
N HIS A 136 -28.13 24.56 8.98
CA HIS A 136 -29.42 24.08 9.49
C HIS A 136 -29.44 23.91 11.02
N PHE A 137 -28.28 23.88 11.66
CA PHE A 137 -28.16 23.72 13.10
C PHE A 137 -27.34 24.90 13.66
N TYR A 138 -28.00 25.74 14.45
CA TYR A 138 -27.30 26.70 15.28
C TYR A 138 -26.79 25.98 16.52
N VAL A 139 -25.51 25.62 16.50
CA VAL A 139 -24.85 25.04 17.66
C VAL A 139 -24.36 26.19 18.54
N ASN A 140 -24.94 26.36 19.72
CA ASN A 140 -24.52 27.40 20.67
C ASN A 140 -23.05 27.15 21.08
N PRO A 141 -22.12 28.08 20.79
CA PRO A 141 -20.70 27.93 21.11
C PRO A 141 -20.45 27.67 22.59
N ASP A 142 -21.24 28.31 23.46
CA ASP A 142 -21.10 28.21 24.92
C ASP A 142 -21.45 26.80 25.42
N LEU A 143 -22.39 26.12 24.76
CA LEU A 143 -22.72 24.72 25.07
C LEU A 143 -21.61 23.78 24.60
N VAL A 144 -21.05 24.00 23.41
CA VAL A 144 -19.95 23.18 22.91
C VAL A 144 -18.75 23.29 23.84
N GLU A 145 -18.35 24.50 24.21
CA GLU A 145 -17.20 24.73 25.10
C GLU A 145 -17.42 24.12 26.49
N LYS A 146 -18.65 24.16 27.01
CA LYS A 146 -19.00 23.53 28.29
C LYS A 146 -18.93 22.00 28.25
N PHE A 147 -19.20 21.38 27.10
CA PHE A 147 -19.27 19.91 26.96
C PHE A 147 -18.06 19.28 26.24
N THR A 148 -17.12 20.06 25.72
CA THR A 148 -15.89 19.57 25.06
C THR A 148 -14.60 19.93 25.81
N LYS A 149 -14.68 20.72 26.89
CA LYS A 149 -13.58 20.88 27.84
C LYS A 149 -13.51 19.65 28.76
N ASP A 150 -12.75 18.66 28.33
CA ASP A 150 -11.97 17.78 29.21
C ASP A 150 -10.54 18.31 29.31
#